data_AF-A0A0P0Y6R1-F1
#
_entry.id   AF-A0A0P0Y6R1-F1
#
_cell.length_a   1.000
_cell.length_b   1.000
_cell.length_c   1.000
_cell.angle_alpha   90.00
_cell.angle_beta   90.00
_cell.angle_gamma   90.00
#
_symmetry.space_group_name_H-M   'P 1'
#
loop_
_entity.id
_entity.type
_entity.pdbx_description
1 polymer ?
#
loop_
_entity_poly.entity_id
_entity_poly.type
_entity_poly.pdbx_seq_one_letter_code
_entity_poly.pdbx_strand_id
1 'polypeptide(L)'
;MASVVFGQRNVCVFPLRRHILDEVFQHGPCNCSTQRRWKKPIDSARTRLEGRIRDHKLDKLMIQLKNLRLALDLHEFISQQRNGYASLQLLSRWRHEVGLNIEIGAFLKKYPHIFDIYVHPIKNNQCCKVTPKMADLIAEEDAAIWENEPAIVKRLKKLLMLSTDGTLNMHALWLIRRELGLPND
;
A
#
# COMPACT_ATOMS: atom_id res chain seq x y z
N MET A 1 22.93 40.87 -33.80
CA MET A 1 23.78 39.67 -33.93
C MET A 1 22.94 38.44 -33.67
N ALA A 2 23.16 37.40 -34.47
CA ALA A 2 22.20 36.33 -34.80
C ALA A 2 21.88 35.34 -33.66
N SER A 3 20.67 34.78 -33.76
CA SER A 3 20.16 33.57 -33.11
C SER A 3 20.78 32.29 -33.69
N VAL A 4 20.62 31.15 -33.00
CA VAL A 4 20.12 29.85 -33.54
C VAL A 4 20.40 28.70 -32.55
N VAL A 5 19.34 27.93 -32.28
CA VAL A 5 19.29 26.66 -31.54
C VAL A 5 19.69 25.50 -32.47
N PHE A 6 20.42 24.48 -31.98
CA PHE A 6 20.63 23.22 -32.70
C PHE A 6 20.34 22.01 -31.81
N GLY A 7 19.40 21.17 -32.25
CA GLY A 7 19.17 19.82 -31.75
C GLY A 7 19.88 18.76 -32.59
N GLN A 8 20.19 17.62 -31.97
CA GLN A 8 20.79 16.38 -32.50
C GLN A 8 20.04 15.25 -31.77
N ARG A 9 19.60 14.11 -32.32
CA ARG A 9 19.92 13.32 -33.53
C ARG A 9 18.75 12.39 -33.86
N ASN A 10 18.70 12.02 -35.13
CA ASN A 10 17.81 11.10 -35.82
C ASN A 10 17.88 9.64 -35.33
N VAL A 11 16.76 8.93 -35.43
CA VAL A 11 16.74 7.51 -35.83
C VAL A 11 15.74 7.39 -36.98
N CYS A 12 16.24 7.07 -38.17
CA CYS A 12 15.47 6.88 -39.40
C CYS A 12 14.83 5.48 -39.40
N VAL A 13 13.53 5.40 -39.70
CA VAL A 13 12.92 4.21 -40.30
C VAL A 13 12.04 4.68 -41.46
N PHE A 14 12.34 4.10 -42.62
CA PHE A 14 11.86 4.39 -43.97
C PHE A 14 10.34 4.65 -44.11
N PRO A 15 9.91 5.70 -44.84
CA PRO A 15 8.56 5.76 -45.36
C PRO A 15 8.52 5.08 -46.74
N LEU A 16 7.91 3.90 -46.82
CA LEU A 16 7.49 3.34 -48.11
C LEU A 16 6.27 4.14 -48.60
N ARG A 17 6.53 4.88 -49.68
CA ARG A 17 5.59 5.56 -50.57
C ARG A 17 4.41 4.64 -50.90
N ARG A 18 3.24 4.86 -50.29
CA ARG A 18 1.95 4.36 -50.77
C ARG A 18 1.03 5.54 -51.03
N HIS A 19 0.90 5.80 -52.32
CA HIS A 19 -0.24 6.32 -53.06
C HIS A 19 -1.19 7.32 -52.37
N ILE A 20 -1.16 8.51 -52.95
CA ILE A 20 -2.11 9.62 -52.90
C ILE A 20 -3.49 9.19 -53.50
N LEU A 21 -4.11 8.11 -53.02
CA LEU A 21 -5.40 7.63 -53.54
C LEU A 21 -6.47 7.21 -52.51
N ASP A 22 -6.25 7.43 -51.21
CA ASP A 22 -7.25 7.05 -50.19
C ASP A 22 -8.12 8.21 -49.65
N GLU A 23 -8.04 9.42 -50.22
CA GLU A 23 -8.87 10.57 -49.79
C GLU A 23 -10.26 10.66 -50.42
N VAL A 24 -10.70 9.71 -51.26
CA VAL A 24 -11.94 9.88 -52.06
C VAL A 24 -13.04 8.85 -51.81
N PHE A 25 -12.82 7.80 -51.02
CA PHE A 25 -13.88 6.81 -50.77
C PHE A 25 -13.94 6.38 -49.31
N GLN A 26 -14.93 6.91 -48.57
CA GLN A 26 -15.66 6.11 -47.57
C GLN A 26 -16.97 6.73 -47.07
N HIS A 27 -17.38 7.90 -47.57
CA HIS A 27 -18.74 8.39 -47.35
C HIS A 27 -19.70 7.75 -48.37
N GLY A 28 -19.96 6.46 -48.20
CA GLY A 28 -21.12 5.84 -48.84
C GLY A 28 -22.41 6.38 -48.19
N PRO A 29 -23.53 6.49 -48.93
CA PRO A 29 -24.81 7.01 -48.42
C PRO A 29 -25.37 6.22 -47.23
N CYS A 30 -24.79 5.05 -46.92
CA CYS A 30 -25.14 4.23 -45.77
C CYS A 30 -24.39 4.57 -44.46
N ASN A 31 -23.38 5.45 -44.48
CA ASN A 31 -22.64 5.80 -43.26
C ASN A 31 -23.28 6.96 -42.47
N CYS A 32 -24.34 7.58 -43.00
CA CYS A 32 -25.13 8.63 -42.35
C CYS A 32 -25.98 8.13 -41.17
N SER A 33 -26.18 6.81 -41.05
CA SER A 33 -26.98 6.20 -39.97
C SER A 33 -26.17 5.85 -38.72
N THR A 34 -24.90 6.25 -38.65
CA THR A 34 -24.13 6.13 -37.41
C THR A 34 -24.77 7.01 -36.35
N GLN A 35 -25.65 6.41 -35.54
CA GLN A 35 -26.20 7.01 -34.35
C GLN A 35 -25.03 7.59 -33.55
N ARG A 36 -25.02 8.91 -33.37
CA ARG A 36 -24.19 9.57 -32.35
C ARG A 36 -24.71 9.11 -30.99
N ARG A 37 -24.37 7.89 -30.59
CA ARG A 37 -24.56 7.40 -29.24
C ARG A 37 -23.63 8.23 -28.39
N TRP A 38 -24.18 9.20 -27.65
CA TRP A 38 -23.46 9.92 -26.60
C TRP A 38 -22.70 8.88 -25.80
N LYS A 39 -21.37 8.87 -25.93
CA LYS A 39 -20.53 7.91 -25.21
C LYS A 39 -20.78 8.21 -23.74
N LYS A 40 -21.48 7.31 -23.04
CA LYS A 40 -21.55 7.37 -21.57
C LYS A 40 -20.11 7.48 -21.08
N PRO A 41 -19.82 8.33 -20.07
CA PRO A 41 -18.48 8.39 -19.51
C PRO A 41 -18.03 6.96 -19.21
N ILE A 42 -16.79 6.64 -19.59
CA ILE A 42 -16.26 5.29 -19.46
C ILE A 42 -16.30 4.94 -17.97
N ASP A 43 -17.10 3.95 -17.59
CA ASP A 43 -17.17 3.41 -16.22
C ASP A 43 -15.95 2.50 -15.96
N SER A 44 -14.76 3.10 -16.02
CA SER A 44 -13.50 2.49 -15.63
C SER A 44 -13.38 2.40 -14.10
N ALA A 45 -12.48 1.54 -13.60
CA ALA A 45 -12.16 1.51 -12.17
C ALA A 45 -11.73 2.88 -11.61
N ARG A 46 -11.09 3.71 -12.44
CA ARG A 46 -10.69 5.08 -12.09
C ARG A 46 -11.90 5.99 -11.86
N THR A 47 -12.83 6.04 -12.81
CA THR A 47 -14.04 6.88 -12.70
C THR A 47 -14.97 6.41 -11.58
N ARG A 48 -15.01 5.10 -11.28
CA ARG A 48 -15.74 4.57 -10.11
C ARG A 48 -15.18 5.05 -8.77
N LEU A 49 -13.87 5.25 -8.66
CA LEU A 49 -13.25 5.79 -7.42
C LEU A 49 -13.55 7.27 -7.23
N GLU A 50 -13.67 8.03 -8.32
CA GLU A 50 -13.95 9.47 -8.28
C GLU A 50 -15.43 9.77 -7.91
N GLY A 51 -16.37 8.95 -8.38
CA GLY A 51 -17.82 9.15 -8.16
C GLY A 51 -18.42 8.55 -6.89
N ARG A 52 -17.63 7.89 -6.04
CA ARG A 52 -18.15 7.24 -4.82
C ARG A 52 -18.46 8.26 -3.72
N ILE A 53 -19.50 7.98 -2.92
CA ILE A 53 -19.76 8.71 -1.67
C ILE A 53 -18.59 8.42 -0.72
N ARG A 54 -17.95 9.48 -0.21
CA ARG A 54 -16.81 9.38 0.71
C ARG A 54 -17.24 9.68 2.13
N ASP A 55 -16.92 8.76 3.04
CA ASP A 55 -17.11 8.96 4.48
C ASP A 55 -15.83 9.51 5.09
N HIS A 56 -15.76 10.83 5.27
CA HIS A 56 -14.56 11.51 5.78
C HIS A 56 -14.10 11.00 7.16
N LYS A 57 -15.05 10.55 8.00
CA LYS A 57 -14.73 9.95 9.30
C LYS A 57 -13.98 8.63 9.15
N LEU A 58 -14.45 7.74 8.26
CA LEU A 58 -13.81 6.46 7.99
C LEU A 58 -12.46 6.64 7.30
N ASP A 59 -12.35 7.60 6.37
CA ASP A 59 -11.09 7.94 5.70
C ASP A 59 -10.02 8.36 6.72
N LYS A 60 -10.38 9.19 7.71
CA LYS A 60 -9.46 9.61 8.79
C LYS A 60 -8.97 8.42 9.61
N LEU A 61 -9.88 7.54 10.02
CA LEU A 61 -9.54 6.33 10.78
C LEU A 61 -8.66 5.38 9.96
N MET A 62 -8.94 5.24 8.67
CA MET A 62 -8.14 4.42 7.75
C MET A 62 -6.70 4.96 7.62
N ILE A 63 -6.51 6.27 7.57
CA ILE A 63 -5.16 6.87 7.57
C ILE A 63 -4.43 6.56 8.87
N GLN A 64 -5.09 6.68 10.02
CA GLN A 64 -4.50 6.35 11.32
C GLN A 64 -4.11 4.87 11.39
N LEU A 65 -5.00 3.98 10.95
CA LEU A 65 -4.75 2.54 10.91
C LEU A 65 -3.59 2.17 9.99
N LYS A 66 -3.45 2.82 8.83
CA LYS A 66 -2.28 2.66 7.96
C LYS A 66 -0.98 3.08 8.64
N ASN A 67 -1.00 4.22 9.35
CA ASN A 67 0.17 4.69 10.09
C ASN A 67 0.56 3.74 11.24
N LEU A 68 -0.43 3.15 11.93
CA LEU A 68 -0.20 2.15 12.97
C LEU A 68 0.43 0.88 12.38
N ARG A 69 -0.05 0.39 11.23
CA ARG A 69 0.57 -0.74 10.52
C ARG A 69 2.04 -0.48 10.22
N LEU A 70 2.35 0.68 9.64
CA LEU A 70 3.72 1.08 9.35
C LEU A 70 4.61 1.15 10.61
N ALA A 71 4.04 1.57 11.74
CA ALA A 71 4.75 1.59 13.02
C ALA A 71 5.01 0.18 13.57
N LEU A 72 4.05 -0.74 13.43
CA LEU A 72 4.22 -2.15 13.81
C LEU A 72 5.26 -2.85 12.92
N ASP A 73 5.24 -2.62 11.61
CA ASP A 73 6.24 -3.18 10.69
C ASP A 73 7.65 -2.72 11.11
N LEU A 74 7.83 -1.41 11.41
CA LEU A 74 9.10 -0.89 11.93
C LEU A 74 9.50 -1.53 13.27
N HIS A 75 8.53 -1.77 14.16
CA HIS A 75 8.77 -2.45 15.42
C HIS A 75 9.29 -3.87 15.19
N GLU A 76 8.68 -4.64 14.29
CA GLU A 76 9.13 -6.00 13.93
C GLU A 76 10.58 -5.99 13.43
N PHE A 77 10.95 -5.06 12.56
CA PHE A 77 12.33 -4.93 12.09
C PHE A 77 13.32 -4.55 13.20
N ILE A 78 12.92 -3.71 14.16
CA ILE A 78 13.75 -3.36 15.32
C ILE A 78 13.90 -4.57 16.25
N SER A 79 12.83 -5.33 16.46
CA SER A 79 12.81 -6.54 17.31
C SER A 79 13.72 -7.65 16.75
N GLN A 80 13.79 -7.78 15.42
CA GLN A 80 14.71 -8.71 14.75
C GLN A 80 16.20 -8.38 14.99
N GLN A 81 16.53 -7.17 15.47
CA GLN A 81 17.91 -6.82 15.80
C GLN A 81 18.33 -7.40 17.15
N ARG A 82 19.51 -8.04 17.18
CA ARG A 82 20.07 -8.69 18.39
C ARG A 82 20.16 -7.78 19.62
N ASN A 83 20.28 -6.47 19.42
CA ASN A 83 20.54 -5.53 20.51
C ASN A 83 19.27 -4.82 21.03
N GLY A 84 18.08 -5.10 20.45
CA GLY A 84 16.84 -4.39 20.78
C GLY A 84 16.84 -2.91 20.42
N TYR A 85 17.76 -2.46 19.55
CA TYR A 85 17.80 -1.11 19.00
C TYR A 85 18.31 -1.11 17.57
N ALA A 86 17.90 -0.12 16.79
CA ALA A 86 18.35 0.07 15.41
C ALA A 86 18.96 1.48 15.22
N SER A 87 20.00 1.60 14.41
CA SER A 87 20.52 2.93 14.03
C SER A 87 19.60 3.58 13.00
N LEU A 88 19.47 4.90 13.01
CA LEU A 88 18.65 5.62 12.00
C LEU A 88 19.16 5.36 10.57
N GLN A 89 20.46 5.14 10.40
CA GLN A 89 21.06 4.76 9.12
C GLN A 89 20.57 3.39 8.63
N LEU A 90 20.48 2.40 9.53
CA LEU A 90 19.94 1.08 9.20
C LEU A 90 18.46 1.18 8.87
N LEU A 91 17.70 1.87 9.72
CA LEU A 91 16.27 2.08 9.48
C LEU A 91 16.05 2.72 8.11
N SER A 92 16.84 3.73 7.73
CA SER A 92 16.72 4.42 6.44
C SER A 92 16.74 3.46 5.23
N ARG A 93 17.44 2.32 5.33
CA ARG A 93 17.43 1.28 4.30
C ARG A 93 16.07 0.58 4.22
N TRP A 94 15.48 0.25 5.37
CA TRP A 94 14.14 -0.34 5.47
C TRP A 94 13.01 0.62 5.10
N ARG A 95 13.29 1.92 4.89
CA ARG A 95 12.30 2.90 4.40
C ARG A 95 11.55 2.38 3.18
N HIS A 96 12.31 1.78 2.24
CA HIS A 96 11.79 1.28 0.98
C HIS A 96 11.01 -0.03 1.16
N GLU A 97 11.42 -0.87 2.11
CA GLU A 97 10.74 -2.14 2.42
C GLU A 97 9.38 -1.91 3.11
N VAL A 98 9.33 -0.97 4.06
CA VAL A 98 8.10 -0.60 4.78
C VAL A 98 7.16 0.25 3.91
N GLY A 99 7.66 0.84 2.82
CA GLY A 99 6.86 1.73 1.96
C GLY A 99 6.59 3.11 2.55
N LEU A 100 7.52 3.64 3.36
CA LEU A 100 7.41 4.96 3.96
C LEU A 100 7.73 6.07 2.95
N ASN A 101 6.71 6.86 2.61
CA ASN A 101 6.87 8.03 1.73
C ASN A 101 7.72 9.16 2.38
N ILE A 102 7.72 9.24 3.71
CA ILE A 102 8.41 10.27 4.50
C ILE A 102 9.79 9.75 4.94
N GLU A 103 10.73 10.65 5.21
CA GLU A 103 11.97 10.29 5.89
C GLU A 103 11.69 9.63 7.25
N ILE A 104 12.42 8.55 7.55
CA ILE A 104 12.17 7.79 8.77
C ILE A 104 12.39 8.62 10.03
N GLY A 105 13.44 9.45 10.07
CA GLY A 105 13.68 10.32 11.21
C GLY A 105 12.48 11.25 11.50
N ALA A 106 11.81 11.74 10.46
CA ALA A 106 10.60 12.55 10.61
C ALA A 106 9.37 11.70 11.01
N PHE A 107 9.30 10.44 10.57
CA PHE A 107 8.23 9.51 11.00
C PHE A 107 8.35 9.15 12.48
N LEU A 108 9.55 8.76 12.94
CA LEU A 108 9.79 8.38 14.33
C LEU A 108 9.48 9.52 15.29
N LYS A 109 9.86 10.76 14.95
CA LYS A 109 9.57 11.96 15.75
C LYS A 109 8.06 12.25 15.92
N LYS A 110 7.20 11.75 15.02
CA LYS A 110 5.74 11.92 15.15
C LYS A 110 5.14 11.05 16.26
N TYR A 111 5.81 9.96 16.62
CA TYR A 111 5.29 8.96 17.56
C TYR A 111 6.27 8.72 18.72
N PRO A 112 6.49 9.73 19.58
CA PRO A 112 7.40 9.61 20.73
C PRO A 112 6.91 8.62 21.80
N HIS A 113 5.67 8.16 21.73
CA HIS A 113 5.10 7.17 22.65
C HIS A 113 5.42 5.73 22.24
N ILE A 114 5.81 5.53 20.98
CA ILE A 114 6.13 4.22 20.39
C ILE A 114 7.65 4.07 20.29
N PHE A 115 8.33 5.15 19.88
CA PHE A 115 9.75 5.13 19.54
C PHE A 115 10.54 6.14 20.36
N ASP A 116 11.58 5.64 21.02
CA ASP A 116 12.54 6.43 21.78
C ASP A 116 13.83 6.63 20.96
N ILE A 117 14.06 7.86 20.50
CA ILE A 117 15.26 8.24 19.74
C ILE A 117 16.33 8.76 20.71
N TYR A 118 17.51 8.17 20.70
CA TYR A 118 18.64 8.57 21.55
C TYR A 118 19.96 8.50 20.78
N VAL A 119 20.99 9.18 21.29
CA VAL A 119 22.35 9.10 20.73
C VAL A 119 23.11 7.99 21.42
N HIS A 120 23.66 7.05 20.66
CA HIS A 120 24.41 5.93 21.23
C HIS A 120 25.70 6.42 21.89
N PRO A 121 25.99 6.06 23.16
CA PRO A 121 27.10 6.65 23.93
C PRO A 121 28.48 6.41 23.31
N ILE A 122 28.70 5.24 22.70
CA ILE A 122 29.99 4.87 22.10
C ILE A 122 30.13 5.35 20.64
N LYS A 123 29.06 5.22 19.84
CA LYS A 123 29.12 5.42 18.38
C LYS A 123 28.75 6.83 17.95
N ASN A 124 28.19 7.65 18.85
CA ASN A 124 27.61 8.97 18.57
C ASN A 124 26.58 8.99 17.41
N ASN A 125 26.05 7.82 17.07
CA ASN A 125 25.02 7.67 16.05
C ASN A 125 23.63 7.77 16.68
N GLN A 126 22.68 8.37 15.97
CA GLN A 126 21.28 8.35 16.37
C GLN A 126 20.72 6.94 16.25
N CYS A 127 20.23 6.40 17.35
CA CYS A 127 19.57 5.10 17.45
C CYS A 127 18.12 5.27 17.89
N CYS A 128 17.30 4.30 17.52
CA CYS A 128 15.92 4.17 17.91
C CYS A 128 15.75 2.90 18.73
N LYS A 129 15.03 3.01 19.83
CA LYS A 129 14.49 1.91 20.62
C LYS A 129 12.97 1.99 20.64
N VAL A 130 12.33 0.90 20.99
CA VAL A 130 10.89 0.86 21.26
C VAL A 130 10.70 1.27 22.72
N THR A 131 9.73 2.14 22.99
CA THR A 131 9.41 2.58 24.36
C THR A 131 8.90 1.38 25.17
N PRO A 132 9.24 1.23 26.47
CA PRO A 132 8.78 0.11 27.30
C PRO A 132 7.26 -0.02 27.32
N LYS A 133 6.54 1.11 27.36
CA LYS A 133 5.07 1.14 27.28
C LYS A 133 4.52 0.44 26.03
N MET A 134 5.21 0.59 24.90
CA MET A 134 4.79 -0.07 23.66
C MET A 134 5.07 -1.58 23.72
N ALA A 135 6.21 -1.97 24.30
CA ALA A 135 6.52 -3.39 24.50
C ALA A 135 5.49 -4.06 25.42
N ASP A 136 5.07 -3.39 26.49
CA ASP A 136 4.02 -3.87 27.40
C ASP A 136 2.67 -4.05 26.67
N LEU A 137 2.29 -3.10 25.82
CA LEU A 137 1.06 -3.18 25.01
C LEU A 137 1.08 -4.34 24.01
N ILE A 138 2.24 -4.62 23.40
CA ILE A 138 2.39 -5.76 22.47
C ILE A 138 2.28 -7.08 23.25
N ALA A 139 2.90 -7.18 24.42
CA ALA A 139 2.75 -8.36 25.27
C ALA A 139 1.30 -8.57 25.75
N GLU A 140 0.57 -7.50 26.04
CA GLU A 140 -0.86 -7.54 26.36
C GLU A 140 -1.71 -8.01 25.15
N GLU A 141 -1.41 -7.52 23.94
CA GLU A 141 -2.05 -7.97 22.71
C GLU A 141 -1.83 -9.48 22.48
N ASP A 142 -0.58 -9.95 22.59
CA ASP A 142 -0.24 -11.37 22.44
C ASP A 142 -0.96 -12.24 23.48
N ALA A 143 -1.01 -11.81 24.74
CA ALA A 143 -1.76 -12.51 25.78
C ALA A 143 -3.27 -12.60 25.45
N ALA A 144 -3.87 -11.50 24.99
CA ALA A 144 -5.27 -11.46 24.59
C ALA A 144 -5.56 -12.37 23.38
N ILE A 145 -4.62 -12.51 22.44
CA ILE A 145 -4.74 -13.43 21.30
C ILE A 145 -4.76 -14.88 21.81
N TRP A 146 -3.84 -15.24 22.70
CA TRP A 146 -3.79 -16.59 23.29
C TRP A 146 -5.05 -16.95 24.06
N GLU A 147 -5.58 -16.03 24.87
CA GLU A 147 -6.82 -16.25 25.62
C GLU A 147 -8.05 -16.44 24.69
N ASN A 148 -8.02 -15.83 23.51
CA ASN A 148 -9.12 -15.83 22.54
C ASN A 148 -9.07 -17.02 21.55
N GLU A 149 -8.00 -17.82 21.55
CA GLU A 149 -7.84 -19.01 20.71
C GLU A 149 -9.10 -19.91 20.64
N PRO A 150 -9.73 -20.33 21.76
CA PRO A 150 -10.92 -21.19 21.70
C PRO A 150 -12.11 -20.52 21.00
N ALA A 151 -12.24 -19.20 21.08
CA ALA A 151 -13.30 -18.48 20.40
C ALA A 151 -13.01 -18.32 18.90
N ILE A 152 -11.74 -18.14 18.52
CA ILE A 152 -11.28 -18.14 17.11
C ILE A 152 -11.62 -19.49 16.45
N VAL A 153 -11.28 -20.60 17.09
CA VAL A 153 -11.60 -21.95 16.59
C VAL A 153 -13.11 -22.14 16.42
N LYS A 154 -13.93 -21.66 17.36
CA LYS A 154 -15.40 -21.70 17.24
C LYS A 154 -15.89 -20.86 16.05
N ARG A 155 -15.30 -19.70 15.78
CA ARG A 155 -15.64 -18.84 14.62
C ARG A 155 -15.26 -19.53 13.30
N LEU A 156 -14.06 -20.11 13.21
CA LEU A 156 -13.63 -20.86 12.02
C LEU A 156 -14.52 -22.09 11.77
N LYS A 157 -14.87 -22.84 12.82
CA LYS A 157 -15.81 -23.97 12.71
C LYS A 157 -17.16 -23.51 12.17
N LYS A 158 -17.70 -22.39 12.66
CA LYS A 158 -18.95 -21.82 12.14
C LYS A 158 -18.83 -21.46 10.66
N LEU A 159 -17.73 -20.81 10.24
CA LEU A 159 -17.50 -20.48 8.83
C LEU A 159 -17.43 -21.74 7.95
N LEU A 160 -16.77 -22.81 8.43
CA LEU A 160 -16.69 -24.08 7.72
C LEU A 160 -18.08 -24.72 7.54
N MET A 161 -18.92 -24.67 8.59
CA MET A 161 -20.29 -25.21 8.54
C MET A 161 -21.25 -24.39 7.67
N LEU A 162 -20.95 -23.11 7.42
CA LEU A 162 -21.73 -22.26 6.52
C LEU A 162 -21.34 -22.44 5.05
N SER A 163 -20.14 -22.95 4.77
CA SER A 163 -19.69 -23.25 3.41
C SER A 163 -20.42 -24.46 2.86
N THR A 164 -20.92 -24.37 1.62
CA THR A 164 -21.64 -25.47 0.95
C THR A 164 -20.77 -26.71 0.79
N ASP A 165 -19.48 -26.49 0.53
CA ASP A 165 -18.54 -27.56 0.17
C ASP A 165 -17.72 -28.01 1.38
N GLY A 166 -17.96 -27.44 2.56
CA GLY A 166 -17.15 -27.68 3.77
C GLY A 166 -15.69 -27.25 3.63
N THR A 167 -15.38 -26.37 2.68
CA THR A 167 -14.03 -25.86 2.42
C THR A 167 -14.00 -24.33 2.49
N LEU A 168 -12.83 -23.78 2.82
CA LEU A 168 -12.58 -22.33 2.85
C LEU A 168 -11.32 -22.03 2.06
N ASN A 169 -11.36 -20.95 1.26
CA ASN A 169 -10.19 -20.50 0.53
C ASN A 169 -9.16 -19.90 1.51
N MET A 170 -8.00 -20.54 1.62
CA MET A 170 -6.90 -20.09 2.49
C MET A 170 -6.47 -18.64 2.20
N HIS A 171 -6.49 -18.23 0.93
CA HIS A 171 -6.16 -16.86 0.56
C HIS A 171 -7.16 -15.84 1.11
N ALA A 172 -8.45 -16.18 1.11
CA ALA A 172 -9.49 -15.32 1.69
C ALA A 172 -9.36 -15.21 3.21
N LEU A 173 -9.04 -16.32 3.90
CA LEU A 173 -8.76 -16.31 5.33
C LEU A 173 -7.55 -15.43 5.67
N TRP A 174 -6.48 -15.54 4.87
CA TRP A 174 -5.28 -14.73 5.05
C TRP A 174 -5.57 -13.22 4.92
N LEU A 175 -6.39 -12.81 3.96
CA LEU A 175 -6.79 -11.40 3.80
C LEU A 175 -7.58 -10.85 4.99
N ILE A 176 -8.36 -11.70 5.68
CA ILE A 176 -9.28 -11.32 6.77
C ILE A 176 -8.70 -11.71 8.14
N ARG A 177 -7.45 -12.18 8.22
CA ARG A 177 -6.84 -12.73 9.45
C ARG A 177 -6.97 -11.82 10.67
N ARG A 178 -6.76 -10.51 10.50
CA ARG A 178 -6.87 -9.52 11.58
C ARG A 178 -8.28 -9.40 12.13
N GLU A 179 -9.30 -9.49 11.28
CA GLU A 179 -10.71 -9.41 11.70
C GLU A 179 -11.18 -10.69 12.40
N LEU A 180 -10.57 -11.84 12.04
CA LEU A 180 -10.84 -13.13 12.69
C LEU A 180 -10.07 -13.30 14.01
N GLY A 181 -9.03 -12.49 14.21
CA GLY A 181 -8.09 -12.60 15.32
C GLY A 181 -7.08 -13.73 15.16
N LEU A 182 -6.79 -14.16 13.92
CA LEU A 182 -5.84 -15.24 13.68
C LEU A 182 -4.40 -14.75 13.94
N PRO A 183 -3.54 -15.57 14.57
CA PRO A 183 -2.12 -15.28 14.73
C PRO A 183 -1.42 -15.21 13.36
N ASN A 184 -0.22 -14.61 13.32
CA ASN A 184 0.55 -14.45 12.09
C ASN A 184 1.37 -15.69 11.67
N ASP A 185 1.45 -16.70 12.55
CA ASP A 185 2.25 -17.93 12.39
C ASP A 185 1.39 -19.13 11.93
#